data_AF-A0A363TCV5-F1
#
_entry.id   AF-A0A363TCV5-F1
#
_cell.length_a   1.000
_cell.length_b   1.000
_cell.length_c   1.000
_cell.angle_alpha   90.00
_cell.angle_beta   90.00
_cell.angle_gamma   90.00
#
_symmetry.space_group_name_H-M   'P 1'
#
loop_
_entity.id
_entity.type
_entity.pdbx_description
1 polymer ?
#
loop_
_entity_poly.entity_id
_entity_poly.type
_entity_poly.pdbx_seq_one_letter_code
_entity_poly.pdbx_strand_id
1 'polypeptide(L)'
;MRSYFKKRESVFIKLIHDQAALTLQGLEALKAYMAEDTTAAARLETNEKEADEARRILISELNKTFVTPFDREDIFSLSRTIDDVLDYAYSTVTEMEVLRVRPTAFMLRIASLLRDAAYELLMAVDRLELHPEVANEHAQRAKTLENRVEEVYREALADLFSGAEDIKHVMKMLKSREVYRHLSNAADRGDEAANVIADIVVKIT
;
A
#
# COMPACT_ATOMS: atom_id res chain seq x y z
N MET A 1 44.86 -9.54 -6.56
CA MET A 1 43.81 -8.93 -7.39
C MET A 1 42.47 -9.29 -6.76
N ARG A 2 41.92 -8.43 -5.89
CA ARG A 2 40.64 -8.69 -5.21
C ARG A 2 39.53 -8.51 -6.25
N SER A 3 38.95 -9.62 -6.71
CA SER A 3 37.80 -9.60 -7.59
C SER A 3 36.63 -8.95 -6.86
N TYR A 4 36.19 -7.79 -7.34
CA TYR A 4 34.94 -7.16 -6.94
C TYR A 4 33.79 -8.03 -7.49
N PHE A 5 33.40 -9.06 -6.74
CA PHE A 5 32.10 -9.70 -6.93
C PHE A 5 31.03 -8.71 -6.51
N LYS A 6 30.58 -7.87 -7.45
CA LYS A 6 29.33 -7.12 -7.29
C LYS A 6 28.23 -8.18 -7.21
N LYS A 7 27.68 -8.44 -6.02
CA LYS A 7 26.51 -9.31 -5.87
C LYS A 7 25.47 -8.81 -6.88
N ARG A 8 25.07 -9.67 -7.81
CA ARG A 8 23.93 -9.37 -8.68
C ARG A 8 22.73 -9.21 -7.77
N GLU A 9 22.00 -8.12 -7.93
CA GLU A 9 20.71 -7.90 -7.26
C GLU A 9 19.85 -9.15 -7.44
N SER A 10 19.25 -9.61 -6.33
CA SER A 10 18.37 -10.75 -6.38
C SER A 10 17.19 -10.45 -7.32
N VAL A 11 16.89 -11.38 -8.24
CA VAL A 11 15.73 -11.28 -9.14
C VAL A 11 14.45 -11.04 -8.33
N PHE A 12 14.33 -11.64 -7.15
CA PHE A 12 13.17 -11.44 -6.27
C PHE A 12 13.08 -10.04 -5.68
N ILE A 13 14.21 -9.44 -5.28
CA ILE A 13 14.21 -8.05 -4.79
C ILE A 13 13.78 -7.12 -5.90
N LYS A 14 14.31 -7.29 -7.10
CA LYS A 14 13.90 -6.52 -8.26
C LYS A 14 12.41 -6.67 -8.56
N LEU A 15 11.87 -7.89 -8.53
CA LEU A 15 10.44 -8.13 -8.78
C LEU A 15 9.54 -7.50 -7.71
N ILE A 16 9.91 -7.61 -6.43
CA ILE A 16 9.15 -6.95 -5.35
C ILE A 16 9.26 -5.43 -5.47
N HIS A 17 10.44 -4.91 -5.83
CA HIS A 17 10.65 -3.49 -6.06
C HIS A 17 9.76 -2.98 -7.21
N ASP A 18 9.74 -3.68 -8.34
CA ASP A 18 8.90 -3.34 -9.49
C ASP A 18 7.41 -3.36 -9.10
N GLN A 19 6.97 -4.34 -8.31
CA GLN A 19 5.60 -4.40 -7.75
C GLN A 19 5.32 -3.21 -6.81
N ALA A 20 6.20 -2.92 -5.85
CA ALA A 20 6.05 -1.82 -4.91
C ALA A 20 6.03 -0.44 -5.60
N ALA A 21 6.75 -0.30 -6.71
CA ALA A 21 6.74 0.91 -7.52
C ALA A 21 5.39 1.11 -8.24
N LEU A 22 4.75 0.03 -8.69
CA LEU A 22 3.39 0.08 -9.23
C LEU A 22 2.36 0.38 -8.15
N THR A 23 2.51 -0.19 -6.95
CA THR A 23 1.70 0.18 -5.78
C THR A 23 1.81 1.68 -5.48
N LEU A 24 3.03 2.25 -5.43
CA LEU A 24 3.20 3.70 -5.24
C LEU A 24 2.47 4.52 -6.32
N GLN A 25 2.62 4.16 -7.59
CA GLN A 25 1.92 4.83 -8.69
C GLN A 25 0.39 4.73 -8.58
N GLY A 26 -0.12 3.58 -8.12
CA GLY A 26 -1.53 3.40 -7.82
C GLY A 26 -1.99 4.31 -6.69
N LEU A 27 -1.22 4.44 -5.61
CA LEU A 27 -1.59 5.31 -4.49
C LEU A 27 -1.45 6.80 -4.84
N GLU A 28 -0.56 7.17 -5.76
CA GLU A 28 -0.56 8.49 -6.39
C GLU A 28 -1.83 8.74 -7.20
N ALA A 29 -2.33 7.74 -7.94
CA ALA A 29 -3.60 7.82 -8.64
C ALA A 29 -4.78 7.91 -7.66
N LEU A 30 -4.80 7.14 -6.56
CA LEU A 30 -5.81 7.27 -5.50
C LEU A 30 -5.84 8.70 -4.95
N LYS A 31 -4.68 9.28 -4.63
CA LYS A 31 -4.58 10.66 -4.17
C LYS A 31 -5.12 11.64 -5.21
N ALA A 32 -4.80 11.46 -6.49
CA ALA A 32 -5.30 12.30 -7.57
C ALA A 32 -6.84 12.17 -7.73
N TYR A 33 -7.38 10.96 -7.59
CA TYR A 33 -8.83 10.71 -7.60
C TYR A 33 -9.52 11.46 -6.46
N MET A 34 -8.95 11.43 -5.25
CA MET A 34 -9.47 12.20 -4.11
C MET A 34 -9.34 13.71 -4.27
N ALA A 35 -8.47 14.17 -5.19
CA ALA A 35 -8.35 15.56 -5.63
C ALA A 35 -9.23 15.88 -6.85
N GLU A 36 -10.17 14.98 -7.18
CA GLU A 36 -11.14 15.09 -8.29
C GLU A 36 -10.51 15.09 -9.70
N ASP A 37 -9.34 14.47 -9.89
CA ASP A 37 -8.80 14.18 -11.23
C ASP A 37 -9.58 13.03 -11.90
N THR A 38 -10.28 13.36 -12.98
CA THR A 38 -11.13 12.42 -13.73
C THR A 38 -10.37 11.30 -14.43
N THR A 39 -9.06 11.45 -14.65
CA THR A 39 -8.22 10.43 -15.30
C THR A 39 -7.66 9.41 -14.31
N ALA A 40 -7.72 9.72 -13.01
CA ALA A 40 -7.05 8.96 -11.97
C ALA A 40 -7.61 7.55 -11.77
N ALA A 41 -8.93 7.37 -11.94
CA ALA A 41 -9.55 6.04 -11.81
C ALA A 41 -8.99 5.05 -12.85
N ALA A 42 -8.89 5.46 -14.12
CA ALA A 42 -8.34 4.62 -15.17
C ALA A 42 -6.84 4.32 -14.97
N ARG A 43 -6.08 5.28 -14.45
CA ARG A 43 -4.67 5.08 -14.09
C ARG A 43 -4.52 4.07 -12.94
N LEU A 44 -5.36 4.18 -11.91
CA LEU A 44 -5.38 3.25 -10.79
C LEU A 44 -5.71 1.82 -11.25
N GLU A 45 -6.73 1.65 -12.09
CA GLU A 45 -7.08 0.35 -12.69
C GLU A 45 -5.93 -0.23 -13.53
N THR A 46 -5.21 0.62 -14.27
CA THR A 46 -4.05 0.17 -15.05
C THR A 46 -2.92 -0.30 -14.13
N ASN A 47 -2.59 0.47 -13.10
CA ASN A 47 -1.54 0.13 -12.14
C ASN A 47 -1.86 -1.16 -11.36
N GLU A 48 -3.12 -1.36 -10.96
CA GLU A 48 -3.56 -2.60 -10.31
C GLU A 48 -3.32 -3.81 -11.21
N LYS A 49 -3.77 -3.78 -12.47
CA LYS A 49 -3.53 -4.90 -13.41
C LYS A 49 -2.06 -5.18 -13.66
N GLU A 50 -1.24 -4.13 -13.76
CA GLU A 50 0.21 -4.27 -13.95
C GLU A 50 0.89 -4.86 -12.72
N ALA A 51 0.50 -4.44 -11.51
CA ALA A 51 1.04 -4.98 -10.26
C ALA A 51 0.65 -6.43 -10.06
N ASP A 52 -0.61 -6.76 -10.38
CA ASP A 52 -1.18 -8.10 -10.29
C ASP A 52 -0.46 -9.08 -11.23
N GLU A 53 -0.11 -8.63 -12.45
CA GLU A 53 0.74 -9.39 -13.37
C GLU A 53 2.19 -9.53 -12.87
N ALA A 54 2.79 -8.45 -12.33
CA ALA A 54 4.13 -8.51 -11.74
C ALA A 54 4.18 -9.51 -10.58
N ARG A 55 3.13 -9.56 -9.76
CA ARG A 55 2.98 -10.55 -8.69
C ARG A 55 2.87 -11.97 -9.24
N ARG A 56 2.07 -12.22 -10.28
CA ARG A 56 2.00 -13.55 -10.92
C ARG A 56 3.35 -14.02 -11.44
N ILE A 57 4.14 -13.12 -12.03
CA ILE A 57 5.51 -13.41 -12.47
C ILE A 57 6.38 -13.80 -11.26
N LEU A 58 6.35 -13.02 -10.17
CA LEU A 58 7.08 -13.32 -8.94
C LEU A 58 6.72 -14.69 -8.37
N ILE A 59 5.44 -15.02 -8.29
CA ILE A 59 4.98 -16.33 -7.79
C ILE A 59 5.44 -17.46 -8.72
N SER A 60 5.43 -17.24 -10.04
CA SER A 60 5.96 -18.22 -11.01
C SER A 60 7.45 -18.48 -10.79
N GLU A 61 8.24 -17.42 -10.58
CA GLU A 61 9.69 -17.52 -10.32
C GLU A 61 9.98 -18.19 -8.97
N LEU A 62 9.21 -17.90 -7.92
CA LEU A 62 9.33 -18.57 -6.62
C LEU A 62 9.12 -20.08 -6.74
N ASN A 63 8.12 -20.52 -7.51
CA ASN A 63 7.80 -21.93 -7.69
C ASN A 63 8.86 -22.71 -8.48
N LYS A 64 9.62 -22.02 -9.34
CA LYS A 64 10.67 -22.63 -10.19
C LYS A 64 12.06 -22.56 -9.57
N THR A 65 12.23 -21.78 -8.51
CA THR A 65 13.54 -21.49 -7.92
C THR A 65 13.78 -22.30 -6.65
N PHE A 66 14.92 -23.00 -6.60
CA PHE A 66 15.29 -23.79 -5.43
C PHE A 66 15.97 -22.95 -4.33
N VAL A 67 16.74 -21.93 -4.71
CA VAL A 67 17.52 -21.07 -3.79
C VAL A 67 17.03 -19.62 -3.88
N THR A 68 16.55 -19.08 -2.76
CA THR A 68 16.02 -17.71 -2.63
C THR A 68 16.96 -16.85 -1.76
N PRO A 69 16.93 -15.50 -1.88
CA PRO A 69 17.80 -14.61 -1.09
C PRO A 69 17.50 -14.63 0.41
N PHE A 70 16.23 -14.89 0.77
CA PHE A 70 15.70 -15.10 2.12
C PHE A 70 14.52 -16.07 2.03
N ASP A 71 13.84 -16.33 3.14
CA ASP A 71 12.79 -17.35 3.22
C ASP A 71 11.69 -17.11 2.17
N ARG A 72 11.32 -18.17 1.46
CA ARG A 72 10.29 -18.12 0.41
C ARG A 72 8.94 -17.63 0.92
N GLU A 73 8.61 -17.97 2.16
CA GLU A 73 7.36 -17.59 2.82
C GLU A 73 7.34 -16.08 3.08
N ASP A 74 8.50 -15.49 3.40
CA ASP A 74 8.62 -14.05 3.58
C ASP A 74 8.51 -13.31 2.24
N ILE A 75 9.16 -13.79 1.18
CA ILE A 75 9.01 -13.20 -0.18
C ILE A 75 7.54 -13.22 -0.60
N PHE A 76 6.86 -14.35 -0.41
CA PHE A 76 5.45 -14.51 -0.71
C PHE A 76 4.58 -13.55 0.11
N SER A 77 4.80 -13.48 1.41
CA SER A 77 4.02 -12.66 2.34
C SER A 77 4.24 -11.17 2.08
N LEU A 78 5.46 -10.76 1.79
CA LEU A 78 5.80 -9.38 1.43
C LEU A 78 5.13 -8.97 0.12
N SER A 79 5.25 -9.80 -0.91
CA SER A 79 4.58 -9.54 -2.20
C SER A 79 3.07 -9.45 -2.05
N ARG A 80 2.44 -10.33 -1.26
CA ARG A 80 1.00 -10.30 -0.99
C ARG A 80 0.57 -9.03 -0.25
N THR A 81 1.25 -8.68 0.84
CA THR A 81 0.86 -7.53 1.65
C THR A 81 1.03 -6.21 0.91
N ILE A 82 2.04 -6.08 0.04
CA ILE A 82 2.20 -4.92 -0.87
C ILE A 82 1.06 -4.85 -1.91
N ASP A 83 0.63 -5.99 -2.43
CA ASP A 83 -0.49 -6.13 -3.37
C ASP A 83 -1.80 -5.66 -2.72
N ASP A 84 -2.08 -6.16 -1.51
CA ASP A 84 -3.30 -5.87 -0.77
C ASP A 84 -3.49 -4.35 -0.58
N VAL A 85 -2.41 -3.57 -0.42
CA VAL A 85 -2.50 -2.10 -0.32
C VAL A 85 -3.07 -1.46 -1.59
N LEU A 86 -2.62 -1.92 -2.76
CA LEU A 86 -3.09 -1.42 -4.06
C LEU A 86 -4.52 -1.89 -4.35
N ASP A 87 -4.82 -3.16 -4.03
CA ASP A 87 -6.16 -3.73 -4.17
C ASP A 87 -7.19 -2.94 -3.37
N TYR A 88 -6.87 -2.58 -2.13
CA TYR A 88 -7.74 -1.73 -1.30
C TYR A 88 -7.89 -0.32 -1.91
N ALA A 89 -6.83 0.26 -2.48
CA ALA A 89 -6.94 1.55 -3.17
C ALA A 89 -7.90 1.48 -4.36
N TYR A 90 -7.76 0.46 -5.21
CA TYR A 90 -8.62 0.24 -6.38
C TYR A 90 -10.07 -0.03 -5.99
N SER A 91 -10.30 -0.93 -5.03
CA SER A 91 -11.65 -1.24 -4.56
C SER A 91 -12.30 -0.08 -3.79
N THR A 92 -11.52 0.80 -3.14
CA THR A 92 -12.03 2.07 -2.57
C THR A 92 -12.66 2.94 -3.65
N VAL A 93 -11.94 3.17 -4.76
CA VAL A 93 -12.45 3.99 -5.86
C VAL A 93 -13.70 3.37 -6.48
N THR A 94 -13.67 2.06 -6.72
CA THR A 94 -14.83 1.30 -7.22
C THR A 94 -16.04 1.45 -6.30
N GLU A 95 -15.85 1.32 -4.99
CA GLU A 95 -16.91 1.46 -4.00
C GLU A 95 -17.47 2.89 -3.93
N MET A 96 -16.61 3.91 -4.03
CA MET A 96 -17.05 5.30 -4.11
C MET A 96 -17.96 5.54 -5.33
N GLU A 97 -17.62 4.98 -6.48
CA GLU A 97 -18.44 5.09 -7.70
C GLU A 97 -19.80 4.39 -7.53
N VAL A 98 -19.80 3.16 -7.00
CA VAL A 98 -21.03 2.37 -6.74
C VAL A 98 -21.94 3.08 -5.74
N LEU A 99 -21.38 3.55 -4.62
CA LEU A 99 -22.14 4.24 -3.57
C LEU A 99 -22.45 5.69 -3.93
N ARG A 100 -21.83 6.24 -4.98
CA ARG A 100 -21.89 7.65 -5.40
C ARG A 100 -21.42 8.60 -4.29
N VAL A 101 -20.29 8.27 -3.68
CA VAL A 101 -19.62 9.08 -2.67
C VAL A 101 -18.61 9.99 -3.35
N ARG A 102 -18.66 11.29 -3.06
CA ARG A 102 -17.64 12.24 -3.53
C ARG A 102 -16.48 12.30 -2.55
N PRO A 103 -15.24 12.55 -3.03
CA PRO A 103 -14.11 12.79 -2.15
C PRO A 103 -14.39 13.87 -1.10
N THR A 104 -13.88 13.65 0.10
CA THR A 104 -13.87 14.65 1.18
C THR A 104 -12.44 15.09 1.48
N ALA A 105 -12.29 16.20 2.21
CA ALA A 105 -10.97 16.65 2.68
C ALA A 105 -10.26 15.58 3.54
N PHE A 106 -11.01 14.83 4.35
CA PHE A 106 -10.46 13.73 5.14
C PHE A 106 -10.00 12.56 4.25
N MET A 107 -10.78 12.18 3.23
CA MET A 107 -10.38 11.13 2.29
C MET A 107 -9.10 11.49 1.53
N LEU A 108 -8.97 12.75 1.09
CA LEU A 108 -7.75 13.25 0.45
C LEU A 108 -6.55 13.24 1.41
N ARG A 109 -6.74 13.63 2.68
CA ARG A 109 -5.69 13.55 3.71
C ARG A 109 -5.24 12.10 3.91
N ILE A 110 -6.16 11.15 4.05
CA ILE A 110 -5.85 9.73 4.21
C ILE A 110 -5.13 9.19 2.96
N ALA A 111 -5.63 9.48 1.75
CA ALA A 111 -4.98 9.05 0.51
C ALA A 111 -3.56 9.61 0.36
N SER A 112 -3.30 10.84 0.82
CA SER A 112 -1.94 11.37 0.84
C SER A 112 -1.02 10.62 1.79
N LEU A 113 -1.51 10.22 2.98
CA LEU A 113 -0.75 9.41 3.94
C LEU A 113 -0.50 8.00 3.42
N LEU A 114 -1.48 7.37 2.77
CA LEU A 114 -1.32 6.06 2.12
C LEU A 114 -0.24 6.10 1.02
N ARG A 115 -0.22 7.16 0.21
CA ARG A 115 0.84 7.38 -0.79
C ARG A 115 2.21 7.53 -0.14
N ASP A 116 2.30 8.29 0.95
CA ASP A 116 3.55 8.42 1.70
C ASP A 116 3.99 7.06 2.28
N ALA A 117 3.05 6.23 2.76
CA ALA A 117 3.35 4.90 3.29
C ALA A 117 3.83 3.96 2.19
N ALA A 118 3.21 3.97 1.01
CA ALA A 118 3.66 3.20 -0.16
C ALA A 118 5.07 3.61 -0.61
N TYR A 119 5.43 4.90 -0.49
CA TYR A 119 6.78 5.37 -0.76
C TYR A 119 7.78 4.79 0.25
N GLU A 120 7.45 4.81 1.55
CA GLU A 120 8.30 4.20 2.58
C GLU A 120 8.46 2.69 2.36
N LEU A 121 7.41 1.96 1.99
CA LEU A 121 7.49 0.54 1.64
C LEU A 121 8.40 0.28 0.43
N LEU A 122 8.28 1.07 -0.64
CA LEU A 122 9.17 0.98 -1.80
C LEU A 122 10.63 1.20 -1.40
N MET A 123 10.89 2.22 -0.60
CA MET A 123 12.25 2.50 -0.12
C MET A 123 12.76 1.38 0.78
N ALA A 124 11.92 0.80 1.64
CA ALA A 124 12.29 -0.34 2.47
C ALA A 124 12.71 -1.55 1.62
N VAL A 125 11.91 -1.91 0.61
CA VAL A 125 12.22 -3.01 -0.32
C VAL A 125 13.56 -2.79 -1.04
N ASP A 126 13.80 -1.59 -1.56
CA ASP A 126 15.04 -1.25 -2.29
C ASP A 126 16.30 -1.38 -1.39
N ARG A 127 16.16 -1.19 -0.08
CA ARG A 127 17.27 -1.30 0.88
C ARG A 127 17.39 -2.69 1.51
N LEU A 128 16.38 -3.55 1.37
CA LEU A 128 16.24 -4.78 2.17
C LEU A 128 17.44 -5.74 2.07
N GLU A 129 17.98 -5.92 0.86
CA GLU A 129 19.10 -6.87 0.64
C GLU A 129 20.46 -6.33 1.09
N LEU A 130 20.71 -5.03 0.93
CA LEU A 130 22.05 -4.44 1.13
C LEU A 130 22.18 -3.65 2.43
N HIS A 131 21.09 -3.09 2.92
CA HIS A 131 21.03 -2.19 4.08
C HIS A 131 19.79 -2.49 4.94
N PRO A 132 19.72 -3.69 5.56
CA PRO A 132 18.53 -4.16 6.26
C PRO A 132 18.12 -3.26 7.45
N GLU A 133 19.08 -2.69 8.18
CA GLU A 133 18.78 -1.72 9.24
C GLU A 133 18.06 -0.48 8.71
N VAL A 134 18.49 0.04 7.54
CA VAL A 134 17.86 1.19 6.88
C VAL A 134 16.49 0.81 6.33
N ALA A 135 16.32 -0.41 5.82
CA ALA A 135 15.02 -0.92 5.39
C ALA A 135 14.02 -0.96 6.57
N ASN A 136 14.49 -1.38 7.76
CA ASN A 136 13.68 -1.39 8.96
C ASN A 136 13.27 0.02 9.42
N GLU A 137 14.14 1.03 9.27
CA GLU A 137 13.76 2.43 9.53
C GLU A 137 12.62 2.91 8.62
N HIS A 138 12.66 2.54 7.33
CA HIS A 138 11.57 2.84 6.38
C HIS A 138 10.28 2.10 6.76
N ALA A 139 10.36 0.82 7.14
CA ALA A 139 9.21 0.07 7.63
C ALA A 139 8.57 0.73 8.87
N GLN A 140 9.39 1.19 9.83
CA GLN A 140 8.90 1.90 11.00
C GLN A 140 8.24 3.25 10.66
N ARG A 141 8.70 3.94 9.62
CA ARG A 141 8.03 5.14 9.10
C ARG A 141 6.68 4.82 8.46
N ALA A 142 6.56 3.74 7.70
CA ALA A 142 5.28 3.27 7.15
C ALA A 142 4.26 2.96 8.27
N LYS A 143 4.68 2.26 9.32
CA LYS A 143 3.88 2.03 10.55
C LYS A 143 3.46 3.35 11.22
N THR A 144 4.34 4.34 11.27
CA THR A 144 3.99 5.66 11.82
C THR A 144 2.93 6.38 10.98
N LEU A 145 2.92 6.17 9.66
CA LEU A 145 1.91 6.74 8.76
C LEU A 145 0.55 6.07 8.91
N GLU A 146 0.49 4.76 9.17
CA GLU A 146 -0.76 4.07 9.52
C GLU A 146 -1.41 4.69 10.76
N ASN A 147 -0.64 4.89 11.84
CA ASN A 147 -1.16 5.53 13.05
C ASN A 147 -1.78 6.91 12.77
N ARG A 148 -1.18 7.68 11.85
CA ARG A 148 -1.71 8.98 11.41
C ARG A 148 -2.97 8.83 10.55
N VAL A 149 -3.09 7.78 9.74
CA VAL A 149 -4.33 7.46 9.01
C VAL A 149 -5.45 7.17 10.00
N GLU A 150 -5.19 6.37 11.03
CA GLU A 150 -6.18 6.04 12.07
C GLU A 150 -6.61 7.27 12.87
N GLU A 151 -5.70 8.21 13.17
CA GLU A 151 -6.06 9.50 13.75
C GLU A 151 -7.02 10.29 12.85
N VAL A 152 -6.69 10.44 11.56
CA VAL A 152 -7.54 11.16 10.58
C VAL A 152 -8.87 10.44 10.37
N TYR A 153 -8.89 9.10 10.41
CA TYR A 153 -10.09 8.30 10.35
C TYR A 153 -11.03 8.61 11.52
N ARG A 154 -10.50 8.68 12.75
CA ARG A 154 -11.28 9.02 13.95
C ARG A 154 -11.79 10.46 13.91
N GLU A 155 -10.97 11.41 13.44
CA GLU A 155 -11.42 12.79 13.18
C GLU A 155 -12.59 12.82 12.19
N ALA A 156 -12.46 12.10 11.08
CA ALA A 156 -13.47 12.03 10.04
C ALA A 156 -14.78 11.40 10.55
N LEU A 157 -14.70 10.38 11.40
CA LEU A 157 -15.88 9.82 12.05
C LEU A 157 -16.54 10.82 13.01
N ALA A 158 -15.77 11.52 13.84
CA ALA A 158 -16.32 12.51 14.76
C ALA A 158 -17.08 13.63 14.02
N ASP A 159 -16.50 14.11 12.91
CA ASP A 159 -17.14 15.08 12.02
C ASP A 159 -18.41 14.51 11.36
N LEU A 160 -18.31 13.30 10.81
CA LEU A 160 -19.40 12.63 10.09
C LEU A 160 -20.64 12.38 10.95
N PHE A 161 -20.45 12.13 12.25
CA PHE A 161 -21.53 11.89 13.20
C PHE A 161 -22.01 13.17 13.92
N SER A 162 -21.45 14.34 13.60
CA SER A 162 -21.92 15.62 14.13
C SER A 162 -23.13 16.13 13.33
N GLY A 163 -24.24 16.45 14.03
CA GLY A 163 -25.37 17.16 13.40
C GLY A 163 -26.28 16.35 12.47
N ALA A 164 -26.52 15.06 12.75
CA ALA A 164 -27.48 14.28 11.96
C ALA A 164 -28.93 14.77 12.15
N GLU A 165 -29.46 15.46 11.14
CA GLU A 165 -30.78 16.11 11.19
C GLU A 165 -31.90 15.36 10.44
N ASP A 166 -31.57 14.53 9.43
CA ASP A 166 -32.57 13.79 8.64
C ASP A 166 -32.10 12.42 8.08
N ILE A 167 -33.05 11.65 7.50
CA ILE A 167 -32.80 10.31 6.94
C ILE A 167 -31.82 10.33 5.75
N LYS A 168 -31.83 11.40 4.93
CA LYS A 168 -30.91 11.51 3.78
C LYS A 168 -29.47 11.70 4.26
N HIS A 169 -29.29 12.47 5.33
CA HIS A 169 -28.02 12.66 6.00
C HIS A 169 -27.50 11.33 6.56
N VAL A 170 -28.35 10.55 7.22
CA VAL A 170 -27.98 9.20 7.72
C VAL A 170 -27.50 8.29 6.59
N MET A 171 -28.18 8.30 5.43
CA MET A 171 -27.75 7.49 4.28
C MET A 171 -26.38 7.94 3.73
N LYS A 172 -26.14 9.26 3.62
CA LYS A 172 -24.84 9.79 3.19
C LYS A 172 -23.73 9.41 4.19
N MET A 173 -24.04 9.46 5.48
CA MET A 173 -23.15 9.06 6.56
C MET A 173 -22.76 7.58 6.44
N LEU A 174 -23.73 6.67 6.27
CA LEU A 174 -23.44 5.24 6.14
C LEU A 174 -22.50 4.95 4.95
N LYS A 175 -22.78 5.57 3.79
CA LYS A 175 -21.92 5.43 2.60
C LYS A 175 -20.51 5.96 2.80
N SER A 176 -20.39 7.13 3.42
CA SER A 176 -19.08 7.76 3.65
C SER A 176 -18.27 6.99 4.70
N ARG A 177 -18.93 6.45 5.73
CA ARG A 177 -18.31 5.61 6.76
C ARG A 177 -17.68 4.36 6.14
N GLU A 178 -18.35 3.75 5.16
CA GLU A 178 -17.81 2.57 4.48
C GLU A 178 -16.50 2.90 3.76
N VAL A 179 -16.49 3.96 2.95
CA VAL A 179 -15.29 4.44 2.26
C VAL A 179 -14.17 4.80 3.24
N TYR A 180 -14.49 5.46 4.36
CA TYR A 180 -13.49 5.75 5.39
C TYR A 180 -12.91 4.49 6.02
N ARG A 181 -13.74 3.47 6.28
CA ARG A 181 -13.27 2.17 6.81
C ARG A 181 -12.38 1.48 5.78
N HIS A 182 -12.75 1.53 4.51
CA HIS A 182 -12.00 0.90 3.43
C HIS A 182 -10.61 1.54 3.25
N LEU A 183 -10.52 2.87 3.34
CA LEU A 183 -9.24 3.60 3.37
C LEU A 183 -8.38 3.29 4.60
N SER A 184 -9.00 3.12 5.78
CA SER A 184 -8.30 2.69 7.00
C SER A 184 -7.75 1.28 6.87
N ASN A 185 -8.54 0.33 6.34
CA ASN A 185 -8.08 -1.03 6.08
C ASN A 185 -6.90 -1.08 5.08
N ALA A 186 -6.84 -0.14 4.12
CA ALA A 186 -5.68 -0.01 3.22
C ALA A 186 -4.39 0.34 4.00
N ALA A 187 -4.50 1.19 5.03
CA ALA A 187 -3.37 1.54 5.89
C ALA A 187 -2.93 0.35 6.75
N ASP A 188 -3.89 -0.45 7.27
CA ASP A 188 -3.59 -1.67 8.00
C ASP A 188 -2.75 -2.65 7.15
N ARG A 189 -3.06 -2.79 5.84
CA ARG A 189 -2.24 -3.60 4.92
C ARG A 189 -0.83 -3.05 4.75
N GLY A 190 -0.69 -1.72 4.75
CA GLY A 190 0.61 -1.07 4.75
C GLY A 190 1.42 -1.37 6.02
N ASP A 191 0.78 -1.42 7.19
CA ASP A 191 1.43 -1.85 8.44
C ASP A 191 1.80 -3.34 8.40
N GLU A 192 0.94 -4.20 7.88
CA GLU A 192 1.26 -5.62 7.71
C GLU A 192 2.50 -5.81 6.83
N ALA A 193 2.59 -5.10 5.69
CA ALA A 193 3.78 -5.13 4.84
C ALA A 193 5.04 -4.64 5.57
N ALA A 194 4.93 -3.58 6.38
CA ALA A 194 6.03 -3.08 7.20
C ALA A 194 6.47 -4.10 8.26
N ASN A 195 5.53 -4.81 8.90
CA ASN A 195 5.84 -5.85 9.87
C ASN A 195 6.56 -7.03 9.21
N VAL A 196 6.15 -7.45 8.01
CA VAL A 196 6.85 -8.50 7.25
C VAL A 196 8.29 -8.08 6.91
N ILE A 197 8.52 -6.82 6.54
CA ILE A 197 9.87 -6.31 6.30
C ILE A 197 10.71 -6.37 7.58
N ALA A 198 10.16 -5.94 8.71
CA ALA A 198 10.86 -5.99 10.00
C ALA A 198 11.22 -7.44 10.38
N ASP A 199 10.30 -8.38 10.17
CA ASP A 199 10.54 -9.81 10.42
C ASP A 199 11.65 -10.37 9.54
N ILE A 200 11.69 -10.00 8.25
CA ILE A 200 12.79 -10.37 7.34
C ILE A 200 14.11 -9.83 7.87
N VAL A 201 14.16 -8.55 8.27
CA VAL A 201 15.37 -7.90 8.78
C VAL A 201 15.91 -8.63 10.02
N VAL A 202 15.03 -9.03 10.94
CA VAL A 202 15.42 -9.80 12.14
C VAL A 202 16.04 -11.15 11.79
N LYS A 203 15.61 -11.80 10.70
CA LYS A 203 16.13 -13.11 10.28
C LYS A 203 17.47 -13.03 9.54
N ILE A 204 17.72 -11.94 8.81
CA ILE A 204 18.92 -11.79 7.98
C ILE A 204 20.07 -11.01 8.66
N THR A 205 19.81 -10.42 9.82
CA THR A 205 20.80 -9.72 10.66
C THR A 205 21.32 -10.64 11.76
#